data_AF-A0A7J8WRI8-F1
#
_entry.id   AF-A0A7J8WRI8-F1
#
_cell.length_a   1.000
_cell.length_b   1.000
_cell.length_c   1.000
_cell.angle_alpha   90.00
_cell.angle_beta   90.00
_cell.angle_gamma   90.00
#
_symmetry.space_group_name_H-M   'P 1'
#
loop_
_entity.id
_entity.type
_entity.pdbx_description
1 polymer ?
#
loop_
_entity_poly.entity_id
_entity_poly.type
_entity_poly.pdbx_seq_one_letter_code
_entity_poly.pdbx_strand_id
1 'polypeptide(L)'
;MALSVSDLSAIYSLLANSMSQDESNRKPAESALAQSESRPGFCSCLMEVITAKDLASQVDIRLMASVYFKNSINRYWRKRRDFSCFSLILAKQMLRALIEVAYELDLIAQMLAVLISKIARFDYPREWPELFSFLAQQLPSADVLTSHRIFMILFRTLKELSTKRLTADQRNFAESYNSNGKEQHHDDLYLTCERWLFCLKIICQLVISGFQSDAKCIQEIRPVKEVSPVLLNAAQSFLPYYPSLQNRHPKFWEFIKRACTKLMKVLVAIQQRHPYSFGDICVLQPVLNFCLNKITDPEPDILSFEQFLIKCMVMAKSVFECKEYKPSVTGRVMDENGVTLEQMKKNISNAVAGVLTRLLPNERIVLLCNVLIRRYFVLTTSDLEEWYENPEVFHHEQDMVQWTEKLRPCAEALYIVLFENHSQLLAPIVVSILQEAMNGCPTSTTEITPGLLLKDAAYGAAAYVYYELSNYLSFRD
;
A
#
# COMPACT_ATOMS: atom_id res chain seq x y z
N MET A 1 -0.54 -40.61 21.83
CA MET A 1 0.65 -41.15 21.12
C MET A 1 1.09 -40.13 20.08
N ALA A 2 2.38 -39.75 20.08
CA ALA A 2 2.94 -38.82 19.09
C ALA A 2 2.92 -39.46 17.69
N LEU A 3 2.70 -38.64 16.66
CA LEU A 3 2.87 -39.06 15.27
C LEU A 3 4.36 -39.10 14.92
N SER A 4 4.76 -40.07 14.12
CA SER A 4 6.13 -40.24 13.66
C SER A 4 6.20 -40.44 12.14
N VAL A 5 7.40 -40.61 11.60
CA VAL A 5 7.63 -40.85 10.16
C VAL A 5 6.86 -42.06 9.63
N SER A 6 6.59 -43.07 10.48
CA SER A 6 5.75 -44.22 10.10
C SER A 6 4.31 -43.86 9.75
N ASP A 7 3.82 -42.72 10.26
CA ASP A 7 2.46 -42.24 10.02
C ASP A 7 2.36 -41.38 8.75
N LEU A 8 3.48 -41.06 8.10
CA LEU A 8 3.53 -40.14 6.95
C LEU A 8 2.66 -40.63 5.80
N SER A 9 2.71 -41.93 5.46
CA SER A 9 1.90 -42.52 4.41
C SER A 9 0.40 -42.42 4.72
N ALA A 10 0.01 -42.63 5.98
CA ALA A 10 -1.38 -42.50 6.40
C ALA A 10 -1.85 -41.05 6.31
N ILE A 11 -1.04 -40.08 6.75
CA ILE A 11 -1.35 -38.65 6.64
C ILE A 11 -1.48 -38.23 5.17
N TYR A 12 -0.60 -38.72 4.29
CA TYR A 12 -0.70 -38.47 2.85
C TYR A 12 -2.01 -39.00 2.26
N SER A 13 -2.39 -40.25 2.56
CA SER A 13 -3.65 -40.82 2.11
C SER A 13 -4.86 -40.05 2.61
N LEU A 14 -4.84 -39.59 3.87
CA LEU A 14 -5.91 -38.75 4.42
C LEU A 14 -6.01 -37.40 3.69
N LEU A 15 -4.88 -36.77 3.36
CA LEU A 15 -4.87 -35.52 2.59
C LEU A 15 -5.45 -35.72 1.18
N ALA A 16 -5.04 -36.78 0.49
CA ALA A 16 -5.56 -37.13 -0.83
C ALA A 16 -7.08 -37.40 -0.79
N ASN A 17 -7.54 -38.18 0.19
CA ASN A 17 -8.96 -38.50 0.35
C ASN A 17 -9.81 -37.28 0.74
N SER A 18 -9.24 -36.32 1.49
CA SER A 18 -9.93 -35.06 1.82
C SER A 18 -10.23 -34.19 0.59
N MET A 19 -9.54 -34.44 -0.53
CA MET A 19 -9.74 -33.76 -1.81
C MET A 19 -10.66 -34.54 -2.76
N SER A 20 -11.19 -35.69 -2.34
CA SER A 20 -12.08 -36.53 -3.16
C SER A 20 -13.43 -35.86 -3.41
N GLN A 21 -13.94 -36.01 -4.64
CA GLN A 21 -15.32 -35.63 -5.00
C GLN A 21 -16.35 -36.50 -4.25
N ASP A 22 -15.99 -37.74 -3.93
CA ASP A 22 -16.84 -38.67 -3.17
C ASP A 22 -16.84 -38.33 -1.68
N GLU A 23 -18.01 -37.94 -1.18
CA GLU A 23 -18.24 -37.56 0.21
C GLU A 23 -18.00 -38.70 1.20
N SER A 24 -18.20 -39.95 0.77
CA SER A 24 -17.96 -41.13 1.61
C SER A 24 -16.49 -41.33 1.97
N ASN A 25 -15.58 -40.87 1.10
CA ASN A 25 -14.14 -40.88 1.35
C ASN A 25 -13.66 -39.57 1.99
N ARG A 26 -14.25 -38.43 1.60
CA ARG A 26 -13.84 -37.10 2.05
C ARG A 26 -14.16 -36.84 3.53
N LYS A 27 -15.40 -37.07 3.97
CA LYS A 27 -15.82 -36.77 5.35
C LYS A 27 -15.02 -37.54 6.42
N PRO A 28 -14.80 -38.86 6.28
CA PRO A 28 -13.97 -39.59 7.24
C PRO A 28 -12.53 -39.09 7.27
N ALA A 29 -11.96 -38.74 6.11
CA ALA A 29 -10.61 -38.22 6.01
C ALA A 29 -10.44 -36.85 6.69
N GLU A 30 -11.37 -35.92 6.46
CA GLU A 30 -11.39 -34.62 7.14
C GLU A 30 -11.53 -34.77 8.66
N SER A 31 -12.39 -35.69 9.13
CA SER A 31 -12.57 -35.98 10.56
C SER A 31 -11.30 -36.55 11.19
N ALA A 32 -10.64 -37.50 10.52
CA ALA A 32 -9.39 -38.08 10.99
C ALA A 32 -8.24 -37.06 11.03
N LEU A 33 -8.16 -36.16 10.05
CA LEU A 33 -7.20 -35.05 10.06
C LEU A 33 -7.48 -34.07 11.20
N ALA A 34 -8.74 -33.72 11.45
CA ALA A 34 -9.13 -32.86 12.57
C ALA A 34 -8.78 -33.47 13.93
N GLN A 35 -8.97 -34.78 14.10
CA GLN A 35 -8.56 -35.51 15.32
C GLN A 35 -7.03 -35.54 15.47
N SER A 36 -6.31 -35.65 14.36
CA SER A 36 -4.84 -35.66 14.34
C SER A 36 -4.22 -34.28 14.59
N GLU A 37 -4.96 -33.19 14.35
CA GLU A 37 -4.50 -31.80 14.45
C GLU A 37 -3.97 -31.44 15.84
N SER A 38 -4.41 -32.11 16.91
CA SER A 38 -3.95 -31.87 18.28
C SER A 38 -2.71 -32.67 18.69
N ARG A 39 -2.35 -33.71 17.93
CA ARG A 39 -1.31 -34.67 18.30
C ARG A 39 0.11 -34.09 18.07
N PRO A 40 1.07 -34.34 18.98
CA PRO A 40 2.48 -34.07 18.72
C PRO A 40 2.96 -34.79 17.45
N GLY A 41 3.86 -34.20 16.68
CA GLY A 41 4.35 -34.77 15.41
C GLY A 41 3.51 -34.43 14.17
N PHE A 42 2.23 -34.03 14.32
CA PHE A 42 1.35 -33.73 13.18
C PHE A 42 1.94 -32.68 12.22
N CYS A 43 2.45 -31.57 12.77
CA CYS A 43 3.06 -30.52 11.95
C CYS A 43 4.35 -30.98 11.26
N SER A 44 5.10 -31.92 11.85
CA SER A 44 6.28 -32.51 11.22
C SER A 44 5.90 -33.40 10.06
N CYS A 45 4.89 -34.25 10.20
CA CYS A 45 4.38 -35.06 9.09
C CYS A 45 3.89 -34.18 7.94
N LEU A 46 3.13 -33.11 8.24
CA LEU A 46 2.71 -32.15 7.21
C LEU A 46 3.90 -31.47 6.53
N MET A 47 4.94 -31.11 7.30
CA MET A 47 6.14 -30.50 6.77
C MET A 47 6.93 -31.45 5.85
N GLU A 48 7.01 -32.73 6.20
CA GLU A 48 7.60 -33.77 5.36
C GLU A 48 6.81 -33.89 4.05
N VAL A 49 5.47 -33.93 4.08
CA VAL A 49 4.64 -33.94 2.85
C VAL A 49 4.88 -32.68 2.01
N ILE A 50 4.96 -31.50 2.62
CA ILE A 50 5.18 -30.23 1.90
C ILE A 50 6.55 -30.21 1.21
N THR A 51 7.58 -30.84 1.78
CA THR A 51 8.96 -30.78 1.29
C THR A 51 9.41 -32.03 0.52
N ALA A 52 8.56 -33.05 0.48
CA ALA A 52 8.76 -34.31 -0.24
C ALA A 52 9.10 -34.04 -1.72
N LYS A 53 10.33 -34.40 -2.13
CA LYS A 53 10.83 -34.21 -3.49
C LYS A 53 10.16 -35.16 -4.49
N ASP A 54 9.81 -36.36 -4.03
CA ASP A 54 9.07 -37.39 -4.75
C ASP A 54 7.62 -37.00 -5.04
N LEU A 55 7.06 -36.05 -4.29
CA LEU A 55 5.72 -35.50 -4.50
C LEU A 55 5.72 -34.20 -5.31
N ALA A 56 6.77 -33.93 -6.10
CA ALA A 56 6.89 -32.70 -6.89
C ALA A 56 5.69 -32.46 -7.83
N SER A 57 5.13 -33.53 -8.43
CA SER A 57 3.97 -33.47 -9.33
C SER A 57 2.61 -33.35 -8.59
N GLN A 58 2.57 -33.61 -7.28
CA GLN A 58 1.35 -33.62 -6.47
C GLN A 58 1.16 -32.28 -5.74
N VAL A 59 1.10 -31.19 -6.50
CA VAL A 59 1.04 -29.83 -5.95
C VAL A 59 -0.17 -29.66 -5.03
N ASP A 60 -1.35 -30.12 -5.44
CA ASP A 60 -2.60 -29.94 -4.69
C ASP A 60 -2.57 -30.56 -3.29
N ILE A 61 -1.95 -31.74 -3.14
CA ILE A 61 -1.81 -32.41 -1.85
C ILE A 61 -0.87 -31.61 -0.93
N ARG A 62 0.21 -31.06 -1.47
CA ARG A 62 1.16 -30.20 -0.73
C ARG A 62 0.54 -28.87 -0.33
N LEU A 63 -0.32 -28.30 -1.18
CA LEU A 63 -1.13 -27.13 -0.84
C LEU A 63 -2.10 -27.46 0.30
N MET A 64 -2.79 -28.60 0.24
CA MET A 64 -3.71 -29.01 1.30
C MET A 64 -2.98 -29.25 2.63
N ALA A 65 -1.81 -29.91 2.60
CA ALA A 65 -0.95 -30.08 3.77
C ALA A 65 -0.59 -28.73 4.42
N SER A 66 -0.24 -27.74 3.60
CA SER A 66 0.08 -26.38 4.06
C SER A 66 -1.14 -25.67 4.67
N VAL A 67 -2.36 -25.91 4.18
CA VAL A 67 -3.60 -25.37 4.76
C VAL A 67 -3.84 -25.95 6.16
N TYR A 68 -3.75 -27.28 6.31
CA TYR A 68 -3.89 -27.94 7.61
C TYR A 68 -2.79 -27.50 8.59
N PHE A 69 -1.55 -27.31 8.13
CA PHE A 69 -0.46 -26.84 8.97
C PHE A 69 -0.74 -25.41 9.46
N LYS A 70 -1.15 -24.50 8.58
CA LYS A 70 -1.52 -23.13 8.95
C LYS A 70 -2.62 -23.11 10.02
N ASN A 71 -3.63 -23.95 9.86
CA ASN A 71 -4.74 -24.06 10.81
C ASN A 71 -4.26 -24.59 12.18
N SER A 72 -3.39 -25.60 12.18
CA SER A 72 -2.80 -26.17 13.40
C SER A 72 -1.94 -25.16 14.15
N ILE A 73 -1.16 -24.34 13.44
CA ILE A 73 -0.40 -23.23 14.05
C ILE A 73 -1.36 -22.26 14.76
N ASN A 74 -2.41 -21.80 14.08
CA ASN A 74 -3.34 -20.83 14.66
C ASN A 74 -4.06 -21.37 15.91
N ARG A 75 -4.42 -22.66 15.93
CA ARG A 75 -5.22 -23.28 17.00
C ARG A 75 -4.40 -23.80 18.18
N TYR A 76 -3.25 -24.41 17.91
CA TYR A 76 -2.54 -25.24 18.88
C TYR A 76 -1.10 -24.80 19.18
N TRP A 77 -0.50 -23.87 18.42
CA TRP A 77 0.92 -23.52 18.58
C TRP A 77 1.28 -23.07 20.00
N ARG A 78 0.47 -22.21 20.63
CA ARG A 78 0.68 -21.79 22.03
C ARG A 78 0.46 -22.90 23.06
N LYS A 79 -0.47 -23.83 22.78
CA LYS A 79 -0.82 -24.93 23.71
C LYS A 79 0.21 -26.05 23.68
N ARG A 80 1.04 -26.12 22.64
CA ARG A 80 2.13 -27.09 22.48
C ARG A 80 3.45 -26.65 23.13
N ARG A 81 3.45 -25.55 23.90
CA ARG A 81 4.64 -24.91 24.51
C ARG A 81 5.43 -25.79 25.47
N ASP A 82 4.86 -26.88 25.98
CA ASP A 82 5.58 -27.82 26.85
C ASP A 82 6.68 -28.62 26.11
N PHE A 83 6.82 -28.42 24.79
CA PHE A 83 7.85 -29.01 23.92
C PHE A 83 8.69 -27.94 23.18
N SER A 84 9.19 -26.92 23.87
CA SER A 84 9.89 -25.75 23.31
C SER A 84 11.04 -26.06 22.32
N CYS A 85 11.74 -27.19 22.48
CA CYS A 85 12.80 -27.60 21.55
C CYS A 85 12.27 -28.02 20.16
N PHE A 86 11.06 -28.58 20.11
CA PHE A 86 10.46 -29.12 18.88
C PHE A 86 9.98 -28.01 17.91
N SER A 87 9.43 -26.91 18.43
CA SER A 87 8.95 -25.80 17.62
C SER A 87 10.08 -25.08 16.88
N LEU A 88 11.23 -24.87 17.54
CA LEU A 88 12.42 -24.23 16.97
C LEU A 88 13.11 -25.09 15.91
N ILE A 89 13.18 -26.42 16.10
CA ILE A 89 13.75 -27.34 15.12
C ILE A 89 12.90 -27.34 13.85
N LEU A 90 11.57 -27.46 13.99
CA LEU A 90 10.64 -27.43 12.87
C LEU A 90 10.72 -26.10 12.12
N ALA A 91 10.78 -24.98 12.84
CA ALA A 91 10.92 -23.66 12.25
C ALA A 91 12.24 -23.47 11.45
N LYS A 92 13.36 -24.00 11.97
CA LYS A 92 14.65 -24.03 11.24
C LYS A 92 14.62 -24.96 10.03
N GLN A 93 13.95 -26.11 10.12
CA GLN A 93 13.72 -27.00 8.97
C GLN A 93 12.89 -26.30 7.89
N MET A 94 11.88 -25.50 8.27
CA MET A 94 11.08 -24.70 7.33
C MET A 94 11.89 -23.63 6.61
N LEU A 95 12.78 -22.94 7.31
CA LEU A 95 13.68 -21.97 6.69
C LEU A 95 14.60 -22.64 5.66
N ARG A 96 15.22 -23.77 6.02
CA ARG A 96 16.09 -24.54 5.11
C ARG A 96 15.31 -25.04 3.89
N ALA A 97 14.15 -25.65 4.13
CA ALA A 97 13.28 -26.12 3.07
C ALA A 97 12.89 -25.00 2.11
N LEU A 98 12.49 -23.83 2.61
CA LEU A 98 12.11 -22.71 1.75
C LEU A 98 13.29 -22.22 0.90
N ILE A 99 14.50 -22.17 1.47
CA ILE A 99 15.72 -21.83 0.73
C ILE A 99 16.00 -22.88 -0.37
N GLU A 100 15.89 -24.17 -0.06
CA GLU A 100 16.27 -25.29 -0.92
C GLU A 100 15.19 -25.78 -1.92
N VAL A 101 13.94 -25.30 -1.81
CA VAL A 101 12.83 -25.74 -2.70
C VAL A 101 13.18 -25.51 -4.18
N ALA A 102 12.80 -26.41 -5.08
CA ALA A 102 13.05 -26.23 -6.52
C ALA A 102 12.39 -24.94 -7.08
N TYR A 103 12.97 -24.34 -8.11
CA TYR A 103 12.48 -23.10 -8.74
C TYR A 103 11.02 -23.20 -9.20
N GLU A 104 10.61 -24.37 -9.70
CA GLU A 104 9.28 -24.65 -10.28
C GLU A 104 8.12 -24.64 -9.26
N LEU A 105 8.40 -24.48 -7.96
CA LEU A 105 7.43 -24.64 -6.87
C LEU A 105 7.19 -23.32 -6.12
N ASP A 106 6.98 -22.21 -6.84
CA ASP A 106 6.78 -20.88 -6.23
C ASP A 106 5.59 -20.83 -5.25
N LEU A 107 4.48 -21.49 -5.58
CA LEU A 107 3.31 -21.58 -4.69
C LEU A 107 3.67 -22.22 -3.34
N ILE A 108 4.53 -23.24 -3.32
CA ILE A 108 4.97 -23.88 -2.09
C ILE A 108 5.90 -22.96 -1.29
N ALA A 109 6.82 -22.25 -1.96
CA ALA A 109 7.67 -21.26 -1.31
C ALA A 109 6.83 -20.14 -0.65
N GLN A 110 5.76 -19.68 -1.32
CA GLN A 110 4.81 -18.72 -0.76
C GLN A 110 4.09 -19.25 0.48
N MET A 111 3.69 -20.52 0.48
CA MET A 111 3.04 -21.15 1.63
C MET A 111 3.99 -21.33 2.81
N LEU A 112 5.21 -21.81 2.56
CA LEU A 112 6.24 -21.91 3.59
C LEU A 112 6.51 -20.55 4.23
N ALA A 113 6.54 -19.46 3.44
CA ALA A 113 6.71 -18.11 3.96
C ALA A 113 5.52 -17.67 4.85
N VAL A 114 4.28 -18.08 4.55
CA VAL A 114 3.10 -17.84 5.41
C VAL A 114 3.21 -18.61 6.72
N LEU A 115 3.62 -19.88 6.65
CA LEU A 115 3.74 -20.71 7.85
C LEU A 115 4.83 -20.15 8.77
N ILE A 116 5.99 -19.76 8.22
CA ILE A 116 7.07 -19.10 8.98
C ILE A 116 6.56 -17.81 9.62
N SER A 117 5.83 -16.96 8.89
CA SER A 117 5.30 -15.72 9.46
C SER A 117 4.32 -15.98 10.60
N LYS A 118 3.46 -17.00 10.49
CA LYS A 118 2.52 -17.39 11.55
C LYS A 118 3.24 -17.93 12.80
N ILE A 119 4.30 -18.71 12.64
CA ILE A 119 5.14 -19.17 13.76
C ILE A 119 5.85 -17.98 14.41
N ALA A 120 6.47 -17.11 13.62
CA ALA A 120 7.11 -15.89 14.11
C ALA A 120 6.13 -15.01 14.90
N ARG A 121 4.84 -14.98 14.52
CA ARG A 121 3.79 -14.31 15.31
C ARG A 121 3.72 -14.82 16.75
N PHE A 122 4.06 -16.07 17.05
CA PHE A 122 4.01 -16.58 18.41
C PHE A 122 5.36 -16.54 19.12
N ASP A 123 6.42 -16.75 18.36
CA ASP A 123 7.74 -17.08 18.93
C ASP A 123 8.72 -15.87 18.88
N TYR A 124 8.53 -14.93 17.95
CA TYR A 124 9.35 -13.70 17.90
C TYR A 124 8.79 -12.60 18.83
N PRO A 125 9.65 -11.85 19.57
CA PRO A 125 11.12 -11.91 19.57
C PRO A 125 11.74 -12.87 20.61
N ARG A 126 10.97 -13.42 21.55
CA ARG A 126 11.50 -14.08 22.75
C ARG A 126 12.10 -15.47 22.50
N GLU A 127 11.35 -16.32 21.80
CA GLU A 127 11.72 -17.71 21.55
C GLU A 127 12.51 -17.85 20.23
N TRP A 128 12.33 -16.93 19.29
CA TRP A 128 13.02 -16.95 18.00
C TRP A 128 13.75 -15.63 17.67
N PRO A 129 14.66 -15.14 18.53
CA PRO A 129 15.33 -13.85 18.35
C PRO A 129 16.16 -13.79 17.06
N GLU A 130 16.75 -14.92 16.66
CA GLU A 130 17.68 -15.01 15.53
C GLU A 130 17.01 -15.06 14.14
N LEU A 131 15.68 -14.95 14.04
CA LEU A 131 14.98 -15.11 12.76
C LEU A 131 15.48 -14.14 11.69
N PHE A 132 15.55 -12.85 12.02
CA PHE A 132 15.95 -11.81 11.09
C PHE A 132 17.47 -11.77 10.84
N SER A 133 18.28 -11.98 11.89
CA SER A 133 19.75 -12.07 11.77
C SER A 133 20.16 -13.25 10.88
N PHE A 134 19.52 -14.42 11.04
CA PHE A 134 19.74 -15.58 10.18
C PHE A 134 19.41 -15.27 8.71
N LEU A 135 18.24 -14.68 8.44
CA LEU A 135 17.86 -14.31 7.07
C LEU A 135 18.81 -13.28 6.45
N ALA A 136 19.26 -12.30 7.24
CA ALA A 136 20.22 -11.30 6.79
C ALA A 136 21.59 -11.91 6.47
N GLN A 137 22.07 -12.85 7.29
CA GLN A 137 23.35 -13.55 7.06
C GLN A 137 23.38 -14.38 5.77
N GLN A 138 22.23 -14.84 5.28
CA GLN A 138 22.15 -15.62 4.03
C GLN A 138 22.13 -14.73 2.78
N LEU A 139 21.81 -13.44 2.88
CA LEU A 139 21.68 -12.54 1.73
C LEU A 139 22.99 -12.35 0.92
N PRO A 140 24.18 -12.19 1.52
CA PRO A 140 25.41 -11.93 0.77
C PRO A 140 25.80 -13.06 -0.18
N SER A 141 25.52 -14.32 0.19
CA SER A 141 25.86 -15.51 -0.60
C SER A 141 24.67 -16.08 -1.38
N ALA A 142 23.52 -15.41 -1.36
CA ALA A 142 22.30 -15.90 -2.00
C ALA A 142 22.29 -15.63 -3.51
N ASP A 143 21.89 -16.63 -4.29
CA ASP A 143 21.51 -16.44 -5.68
C ASP A 143 20.19 -15.64 -5.80
N VAL A 144 19.80 -15.31 -7.03
CA VAL A 144 18.65 -14.44 -7.32
C VAL A 144 17.35 -15.01 -6.73
N LEU A 145 17.14 -16.32 -6.85
CA LEU A 145 15.99 -17.04 -6.31
C LEU A 145 15.99 -17.08 -4.78
N THR A 146 17.12 -17.43 -4.17
CA THR A 146 17.27 -17.52 -2.72
C THR A 146 17.06 -16.15 -2.09
N SER A 147 17.58 -15.08 -2.69
CA SER A 147 17.36 -13.73 -2.18
C SER A 147 15.91 -13.29 -2.33
N HIS A 148 15.22 -13.62 -3.43
CA HIS A 148 13.78 -13.39 -3.57
C HIS A 148 12.98 -14.04 -2.45
N ARG A 149 13.29 -15.29 -2.16
CA ARG A 149 12.69 -16.08 -1.09
C ARG A 149 12.94 -15.49 0.29
N ILE A 150 14.16 -15.05 0.56
CA ILE A 150 14.51 -14.35 1.80
C ILE A 150 13.66 -13.08 1.95
N PHE A 151 13.56 -12.24 0.92
CA PHE A 151 12.72 -11.03 0.97
C PHE A 151 11.23 -11.33 1.13
N MET A 152 10.73 -12.41 0.51
CA MET A 152 9.36 -12.85 0.70
C MET A 152 9.08 -13.25 2.16
N ILE A 153 9.99 -14.01 2.79
CA ILE A 153 9.85 -14.37 4.22
C ILE A 153 9.90 -13.11 5.08
N LEU A 154 10.89 -12.23 4.86
CA LEU A 154 11.04 -10.99 5.61
C LEU A 154 9.75 -10.15 5.52
N PHE A 155 9.23 -9.94 4.32
CA PHE A 155 7.99 -9.19 4.11
C PHE A 155 6.79 -9.84 4.81
N ARG A 156 6.55 -11.15 4.60
CA ARG A 156 5.41 -11.84 5.21
C ARG A 156 5.49 -11.82 6.74
N THR A 157 6.68 -12.03 7.29
CA THR A 157 6.94 -11.99 8.74
C THR A 157 6.69 -10.61 9.32
N LEU A 158 7.26 -9.56 8.72
CA LEU A 158 7.06 -8.18 9.18
C LEU A 158 5.59 -7.75 9.10
N LYS A 159 4.89 -8.13 8.02
CA LYS A 159 3.44 -7.89 7.89
C LYS A 159 2.63 -8.62 8.96
N GLU A 160 2.96 -9.88 9.25
CA GLU A 160 2.25 -10.65 10.28
C GLU A 160 2.50 -10.05 11.67
N LEU A 161 3.74 -9.67 11.99
CA LEU A 161 4.12 -9.08 13.27
C LEU A 161 3.52 -7.69 13.48
N SER A 162 3.42 -6.85 12.44
CA SER A 162 2.87 -5.50 12.56
C SER A 162 1.38 -5.47 12.93
N THR A 163 0.65 -6.54 12.65
CA THR A 163 -0.75 -6.69 13.09
C THR A 163 -0.89 -7.11 14.57
N LYS A 164 0.21 -7.40 15.28
CA LYS A 164 0.19 -7.60 16.73
C LYS A 164 0.24 -6.24 17.42
N ARG A 165 -0.84 -5.85 18.10
CA ARG A 165 -0.90 -4.61 18.91
C ARG A 165 -0.09 -4.75 20.21
N LEU A 166 1.24 -4.68 20.14
CA LEU A 166 2.09 -4.50 21.31
C LEU A 166 3.29 -3.60 20.95
N THR A 167 3.31 -2.40 21.52
CA THR A 167 4.29 -1.33 21.31
C THR A 167 5.71 -1.69 21.76
N ALA A 168 5.89 -2.81 22.48
CA ALA A 168 7.16 -3.24 23.06
C ALA A 168 8.08 -3.99 22.06
N ASP A 169 7.53 -4.54 20.96
CA ASP A 169 8.27 -5.43 20.06
C ASP A 169 8.88 -4.72 18.82
N GLN A 170 8.90 -3.38 18.79
CA GLN A 170 9.16 -2.59 17.57
C GLN A 170 10.55 -1.94 17.49
N ARG A 171 11.48 -2.21 18.42
CA ARG A 171 12.73 -1.43 18.56
C ARG A 171 14.01 -2.00 17.96
N ASN A 172 13.99 -3.17 17.32
CA ASN A 172 15.20 -3.73 16.71
C ASN A 172 14.99 -3.80 15.20
N PHE A 173 15.80 -3.07 14.41
CA PHE A 173 16.34 -3.45 13.09
C PHE A 173 16.73 -2.20 12.27
N ALA A 174 18.03 -1.90 12.23
CA ALA A 174 18.68 -1.11 11.20
C ALA A 174 20.14 -1.58 11.12
N GLU A 175 20.51 -2.26 10.03
CA GLU A 175 21.84 -2.23 9.37
C GLU A 175 22.01 -3.41 8.39
N SER A 176 22.73 -3.13 7.30
CA SER A 176 23.43 -4.01 6.34
C SER A 176 22.82 -4.18 4.94
N TYR A 177 23.52 -3.61 3.93
CA TYR A 177 23.34 -3.88 2.48
C TYR A 177 24.68 -3.67 1.73
N ASN A 178 24.99 -4.58 0.78
CA ASN A 178 25.84 -4.47 -0.44
C ASN A 178 26.22 -5.91 -0.88
N SER A 179 26.38 -6.36 -2.14
CA SER A 179 26.29 -5.80 -3.50
C SER A 179 26.34 -6.95 -4.55
N ASN A 180 25.71 -6.73 -5.73
CA ASN A 180 25.98 -7.15 -7.13
C ASN A 180 26.47 -8.55 -7.59
N GLY A 181 25.83 -9.03 -8.67
CA GLY A 181 26.35 -9.95 -9.71
C GLY A 181 25.37 -10.06 -10.89
N LYS A 182 25.83 -9.91 -12.14
CA LYS A 182 25.04 -9.83 -13.39
C LYS A 182 25.05 -11.17 -14.17
N GLU A 183 24.13 -11.30 -15.14
CA GLU A 183 24.19 -12.15 -16.36
C GLU A 183 23.31 -13.42 -16.53
N GLN A 184 22.04 -13.39 -16.11
CA GLN A 184 20.96 -14.29 -16.62
C GLN A 184 19.65 -13.51 -16.93
N HIS A 185 19.77 -12.58 -17.88
CA HIS A 185 19.33 -11.20 -17.70
C HIS A 185 17.84 -10.80 -17.77
N HIS A 186 16.90 -11.59 -18.30
CA HIS A 186 15.51 -11.10 -18.46
C HIS A 186 14.53 -11.60 -17.39
N ASP A 187 14.56 -12.88 -17.03
CA ASP A 187 13.74 -13.41 -15.94
C ASP A 187 14.31 -13.02 -14.56
N ASP A 188 15.64 -12.96 -14.41
CA ASP A 188 16.31 -12.47 -13.21
C ASP A 188 16.02 -10.98 -12.95
N LEU A 189 15.91 -10.18 -14.01
CA LEU A 189 15.61 -8.75 -13.90
C LEU A 189 14.18 -8.57 -13.38
N TYR A 190 13.21 -9.34 -13.90
CA TYR A 190 11.84 -9.30 -13.39
C TYR A 190 11.76 -9.80 -11.94
N LEU A 191 12.52 -10.83 -11.58
CA LEU A 191 12.60 -11.28 -10.19
C LEU A 191 13.26 -10.24 -9.28
N THR A 192 14.26 -9.51 -9.78
CA THR A 192 14.90 -8.39 -9.10
C THR A 192 13.93 -7.21 -8.91
N CYS A 193 13.09 -6.93 -9.90
CA CYS A 193 12.00 -5.99 -9.82
C CYS A 193 11.00 -6.39 -8.72
N GLU A 194 10.56 -7.65 -8.67
CA GLU A 194 9.68 -8.14 -7.58
C GLU A 194 10.36 -8.08 -6.21
N ARG A 195 11.66 -8.40 -6.12
CA ARG A 195 12.47 -8.22 -4.90
C ARG A 195 12.47 -6.78 -4.43
N TRP A 196 12.67 -5.84 -5.34
CA TRP A 196 12.65 -4.41 -5.04
C TRP A 196 11.28 -3.98 -4.49
N LEU A 197 10.17 -4.50 -5.03
CA LEU A 197 8.83 -4.26 -4.48
C LEU A 197 8.65 -4.83 -3.06
N PHE A 198 9.25 -5.99 -2.77
CA PHE A 198 9.26 -6.51 -1.41
C PHE A 198 10.09 -5.63 -0.46
N CYS A 199 11.27 -5.18 -0.87
CA CYS A 199 12.08 -4.24 -0.10
C CYS A 199 11.31 -2.95 0.19
N LEU A 200 10.62 -2.38 -0.81
CA LEU A 200 9.77 -1.21 -0.62
C LEU A 200 8.67 -1.46 0.41
N LYS A 201 7.99 -2.62 0.35
CA LYS A 201 6.95 -2.98 1.32
C LYS A 201 7.52 -3.16 2.73
N ILE A 202 8.72 -3.72 2.85
CA ILE A 202 9.44 -3.88 4.12
C ILE A 202 9.78 -2.51 4.72
N ILE A 203 10.42 -1.63 3.95
CA ILE A 203 10.79 -0.27 4.37
C ILE A 203 9.54 0.49 4.81
N CYS A 204 8.46 0.44 4.02
CA CYS A 204 7.17 1.02 4.38
C CYS A 204 6.66 0.52 5.73
N GLN A 205 6.68 -0.80 5.95
CA GLN A 205 6.23 -1.39 7.21
C GLN A 205 7.09 -0.95 8.40
N LEU A 206 8.41 -0.87 8.22
CA LEU A 206 9.35 -0.42 9.25
C LEU A 206 9.13 1.05 9.62
N VAL A 207 8.97 1.94 8.62
CA VAL A 207 8.74 3.37 8.89
C VAL A 207 7.38 3.58 9.56
N ILE A 208 6.30 2.99 9.02
CA ILE A 208 4.93 3.27 9.50
C ILE A 208 4.62 2.57 10.82
N SER A 209 5.08 1.33 10.98
CA SER A 209 4.74 0.48 12.13
C SER A 209 5.90 0.23 13.09
N GLY A 210 7.15 0.48 12.70
CA GLY A 210 8.29 0.39 13.62
C GLY A 210 8.37 1.58 14.58
N PHE A 211 7.72 2.71 14.24
CA PHE A 211 7.73 3.91 15.05
C PHE A 211 6.32 4.29 15.54
N GLN A 212 6.26 4.83 16.75
CA GLN A 212 5.06 5.50 17.23
C GLN A 212 4.82 6.74 16.35
N SER A 213 3.55 6.99 16.02
CA SER A 213 3.14 8.16 15.24
C SER A 213 3.63 9.45 15.92
N ASP A 214 4.31 10.32 15.16
CA ASP A 214 4.82 11.59 15.67
C ASP A 214 3.68 12.57 15.99
N ALA A 215 2.51 12.40 15.37
CA ALA A 215 1.28 13.09 15.75
C ALA A 215 0.93 12.85 17.23
N LYS A 216 1.34 11.70 17.79
CA LYS A 216 1.09 11.30 19.18
C LYS A 216 2.26 11.58 20.12
N CYS A 217 3.50 11.29 19.72
CA CYS A 217 4.67 11.41 20.59
C CYS A 217 5.46 12.71 20.40
N ILE A 218 5.26 13.44 19.29
CA ILE A 218 5.98 14.67 18.91
C ILE A 218 7.50 14.49 18.94
N GLN A 219 7.92 13.28 18.60
CA GLN A 219 9.32 12.96 18.38
C GLN A 219 9.55 12.85 16.88
N GLU A 220 10.61 13.50 16.42
CA GLU A 220 11.05 13.42 15.04
C GLU A 220 11.44 11.97 14.70
N ILE A 221 10.92 11.47 13.58
CA ILE A 221 11.24 10.16 13.04
C ILE A 221 12.23 10.34 11.90
N ARG A 222 13.54 10.32 12.23
CA ARG A 222 14.64 10.49 11.26
C ARG A 222 14.50 9.66 9.97
N PRO A 223 14.08 8.38 10.02
CA PRO A 223 13.88 7.59 8.80
C PRO A 223 12.89 8.20 7.80
N VAL A 224 11.93 9.03 8.24
CA VAL A 224 11.02 9.72 7.32
C VAL A 224 11.79 10.67 6.39
N LYS A 225 12.79 11.38 6.91
CA LYS A 225 13.61 12.35 6.15
C LYS A 225 14.62 11.67 5.23
N GLU A 226 15.08 10.48 5.58
CA GLU A 226 16.01 9.70 4.77
C GLU A 226 15.29 8.92 3.67
N VAL A 227 14.16 8.29 3.98
CA VAL A 227 13.47 7.39 3.06
C VAL A 227 12.60 8.15 2.06
N SER A 228 11.86 9.18 2.48
CA SER A 228 10.88 9.84 1.61
C SER A 228 11.49 10.44 0.34
N PRO A 229 12.65 11.14 0.39
CA PRO A 229 13.31 11.64 -0.82
C PRO A 229 13.78 10.51 -1.75
N VAL A 230 14.25 9.39 -1.20
CA VAL A 230 14.67 8.23 -1.99
C VAL A 230 13.48 7.59 -2.71
N LEU A 231 12.32 7.49 -2.04
CA LEU A 231 11.09 6.98 -2.65
C LEU A 231 10.59 7.88 -3.78
N LEU A 232 10.65 9.20 -3.57
CA LEU A 232 10.29 10.18 -4.61
C LEU A 232 11.22 10.06 -5.81
N ASN A 233 12.54 10.01 -5.57
CA ASN A 233 13.54 9.88 -6.64
C ASN A 233 13.37 8.58 -7.43
N ALA A 234 13.04 7.47 -6.75
CA ALA A 234 12.72 6.21 -7.42
C ALA A 234 11.50 6.35 -8.34
N ALA A 235 10.43 7.03 -7.89
CA ALA A 235 9.24 7.26 -8.72
C ALA A 235 9.60 8.10 -9.96
N GLN A 236 10.35 9.19 -9.76
CA GLN A 236 10.84 10.04 -10.83
C GLN A 236 11.71 9.29 -11.83
N SER A 237 12.52 8.34 -11.37
CA SER A 237 13.40 7.53 -12.23
C SER A 237 12.63 6.50 -13.06
N PHE A 238 11.51 5.97 -12.56
CA PHE A 238 10.71 4.97 -13.28
C PHE A 238 9.75 5.58 -14.32
N LEU A 239 9.23 6.78 -14.06
CA LEU A 239 8.21 7.41 -14.92
C LEU A 239 8.61 7.56 -16.39
N PRO A 240 9.84 7.99 -16.75
CA PRO A 240 10.26 8.10 -18.15
C PRO A 240 10.17 6.79 -18.95
N TYR A 241 10.26 5.65 -18.26
CA TYR A 241 10.21 4.34 -18.90
C TYR A 241 8.78 3.86 -19.17
N TYR A 242 7.76 4.46 -18.53
CA TYR A 242 6.36 4.09 -18.68
C TYR A 242 5.90 4.06 -20.16
N PRO A 243 6.03 5.12 -20.97
CA PRO A 243 5.61 5.07 -22.37
C PRO A 243 6.46 4.13 -23.22
N SER A 244 7.77 4.11 -22.97
CA SER A 244 8.73 3.35 -23.79
C SER A 244 8.52 1.84 -23.75
N LEU A 245 7.99 1.33 -22.62
CA LEU A 245 7.86 -0.10 -22.37
C LEU A 245 6.47 -0.66 -22.70
N GLN A 246 5.45 0.20 -22.89
CA GLN A 246 4.07 -0.22 -23.12
C GLN A 246 3.95 -1.24 -24.26
N ASN A 247 4.56 -0.96 -25.41
CA ASN A 247 4.48 -1.81 -26.59
C ASN A 247 5.63 -2.83 -26.69
N ARG A 248 6.74 -2.60 -25.98
CA ARG A 248 7.97 -3.42 -26.11
C ARG A 248 8.06 -4.54 -25.06
N HIS A 249 7.62 -4.27 -23.84
CA HIS A 249 7.81 -5.17 -22.70
C HIS A 249 6.63 -5.09 -21.71
N PRO A 250 5.49 -5.73 -21.98
CA PRO A 250 4.25 -5.57 -21.20
C PRO A 250 4.40 -5.99 -19.73
N LYS A 251 5.20 -7.02 -19.42
CA LYS A 251 5.50 -7.42 -18.04
C LYS A 251 6.22 -6.32 -17.24
N PHE A 252 7.21 -5.66 -17.85
CA PHE A 252 7.97 -4.59 -17.19
C PHE A 252 7.16 -3.29 -17.12
N TRP A 253 6.31 -3.05 -18.10
CA TRP A 253 5.35 -1.94 -18.07
C TRP A 253 4.38 -2.07 -16.89
N GLU A 254 3.79 -3.26 -16.68
CA GLU A 254 2.92 -3.52 -15.53
C GLU A 254 3.68 -3.42 -14.20
N PHE A 255 4.95 -3.84 -14.18
CA PHE A 255 5.82 -3.61 -13.02
C PHE A 255 5.98 -2.13 -12.71
N ILE A 256 6.28 -1.28 -13.70
CA ILE A 256 6.42 0.18 -13.49
C ILE A 256 5.12 0.77 -12.98
N LYS A 257 3.97 0.36 -13.54
CA LYS A 257 2.66 0.77 -13.06
C LYS A 257 2.49 0.49 -11.57
N ARG A 258 2.76 -0.76 -11.17
CA ARG A 258 2.69 -1.20 -9.77
C ARG A 258 3.71 -0.47 -8.90
N ALA A 259 4.94 -0.28 -9.37
CA ALA A 259 6.03 0.37 -8.65
C ALA A 259 5.73 1.85 -8.36
N CYS A 260 5.43 2.66 -9.38
CA CYS A 260 5.12 4.08 -9.23
C CYS A 260 3.90 4.29 -8.32
N THR A 261 2.83 3.53 -8.55
CA THR A 261 1.62 3.59 -7.72
C THR A 261 1.94 3.21 -6.26
N LYS A 262 2.76 2.18 -6.05
CA LYS A 262 3.12 1.74 -4.69
C LYS A 262 4.01 2.75 -3.99
N LEU A 263 5.00 3.32 -4.66
CA LEU A 263 5.87 4.38 -4.10
C LEU A 263 5.05 5.56 -3.59
N MET A 264 4.12 6.07 -4.41
CA MET A 264 3.25 7.17 -3.99
C MET A 264 2.32 6.75 -2.83
N LYS A 265 1.73 5.55 -2.88
CA LYS A 265 0.94 5.00 -1.75
C LYS A 265 1.76 4.95 -0.45
N VAL A 266 3.05 4.60 -0.51
CA VAL A 266 3.94 4.58 0.66
C VAL A 266 4.17 6.00 1.19
N LEU A 267 4.48 6.96 0.30
CA LEU A 267 4.68 8.36 0.72
C LEU A 267 3.42 8.93 1.41
N VAL A 268 2.23 8.69 0.85
CA VAL A 268 0.95 9.12 1.46
C VAL A 268 0.81 8.51 2.86
N ALA A 269 1.07 7.21 2.99
CA ALA A 269 0.92 6.52 4.26
C ALA A 269 1.95 6.99 5.31
N ILE A 270 3.17 7.35 4.89
CA ILE A 270 4.16 8.01 5.77
C ILE A 270 3.65 9.37 6.21
N GLN A 271 3.15 10.22 5.29
CA GLN A 271 2.62 11.55 5.63
C GLN A 271 1.45 11.48 6.61
N GLN A 272 0.50 10.56 6.41
CA GLN A 272 -0.64 10.38 7.31
C GLN A 272 -0.24 9.85 8.70
N ARG A 273 0.80 9.02 8.77
CA ARG A 273 1.27 8.41 10.03
C ARG A 273 2.20 9.34 10.81
N HIS A 274 3.05 10.06 10.11
CA HIS A 274 4.13 10.88 10.63
C HIS A 274 4.11 12.31 10.05
N PRO A 275 3.00 13.07 10.22
CA PRO A 275 2.84 14.38 9.59
C PRO A 275 3.94 15.36 10.02
N TYR A 276 4.36 15.40 11.28
CA TYR A 276 5.34 16.40 11.72
C TYR A 276 6.73 16.17 11.10
N SER A 277 7.18 14.92 11.02
CA SER A 277 8.46 14.57 10.39
C SER A 277 8.40 14.72 8.87
N PHE A 278 7.25 14.42 8.26
CA PHE A 278 7.03 14.59 6.82
C PHE A 278 6.92 16.06 6.43
N GLY A 279 6.41 16.91 7.32
CA GLY A 279 6.27 18.36 7.14
C GLY A 279 7.59 19.13 7.06
N ASP A 280 8.72 18.49 7.34
CA ASP A 280 10.03 19.08 7.13
C ASP A 280 10.21 19.53 5.67
N ILE A 281 10.79 20.72 5.48
CA ILE A 281 10.95 21.34 4.16
C ILE A 281 11.70 20.44 3.16
N CYS A 282 12.65 19.64 3.62
CA CYS A 282 13.43 18.73 2.77
C CYS A 282 12.60 17.55 2.24
N VAL A 283 11.44 17.28 2.83
CA VAL A 283 10.54 16.18 2.44
C VAL A 283 9.27 16.72 1.80
N LEU A 284 8.55 17.58 2.52
CA LEU A 284 7.26 18.11 2.07
C LEU A 284 7.42 18.88 0.75
N GLN A 285 8.43 19.74 0.66
CA GLN A 285 8.59 20.62 -0.49
C GLN A 285 8.77 19.86 -1.81
N PRO A 286 9.76 18.93 -1.93
CA PRO A 286 9.96 18.21 -3.19
C PRO A 286 8.79 17.28 -3.51
N VAL A 287 8.19 16.60 -2.52
CA VAL A 287 7.09 15.65 -2.77
C VAL A 287 5.84 16.38 -3.24
N LEU A 288 5.42 17.44 -2.54
CA LEU A 288 4.22 18.18 -2.91
C LEU A 288 4.42 18.92 -4.23
N ASN A 289 5.57 19.55 -4.45
CA ASN A 289 5.85 20.25 -5.71
C ASN A 289 5.79 19.30 -6.91
N PHE A 290 6.36 18.09 -6.75
CA PHE A 290 6.28 17.05 -7.77
C PHE A 290 4.84 16.63 -8.05
N CYS A 291 4.05 16.33 -7.02
CA CYS A 291 2.64 15.92 -7.19
C CYS A 291 1.83 17.02 -7.88
N LEU A 292 1.98 18.27 -7.44
CA LEU A 292 1.27 19.41 -8.03
C LEU A 292 1.62 19.61 -9.50
N ASN A 293 2.91 19.52 -9.85
CA ASN A 293 3.33 19.62 -11.25
C ASN A 293 2.71 18.51 -12.12
N LYS A 294 2.69 17.27 -11.62
CA LYS A 294 2.05 16.15 -12.33
C LYS A 294 0.54 16.29 -12.46
N ILE A 295 -0.12 17.02 -11.56
CA ILE A 295 -1.56 17.31 -11.67
C ILE A 295 -1.81 18.44 -12.66
N THR A 296 -1.07 19.56 -12.56
CA THR A 296 -1.33 20.75 -13.37
C THR A 296 -0.86 20.58 -14.82
N ASP A 297 0.29 19.95 -15.02
CA ASP A 297 0.95 19.83 -16.32
C ASP A 297 1.59 18.43 -16.48
N PRO A 298 0.76 17.36 -16.59
CA PRO A 298 1.26 16.02 -16.86
C PRO A 298 1.77 15.91 -18.30
N GLU A 299 2.85 15.17 -18.50
CA GLU A 299 3.22 14.71 -19.84
C GLU A 299 2.09 13.85 -20.44
N PRO A 300 1.88 13.84 -21.77
CA PRO A 300 0.76 13.12 -22.40
C PRO A 300 0.66 11.64 -21.99
N ASP A 301 1.80 10.98 -21.87
CA ASP A 301 1.86 9.58 -21.45
C ASP A 301 1.45 9.40 -19.98
N ILE A 302 1.77 10.37 -19.12
CA ILE A 302 1.39 10.36 -17.71
C ILE A 302 -0.10 10.64 -17.54
N LEU A 303 -0.71 11.42 -18.45
CA LEU A 303 -2.16 11.63 -18.46
C LEU A 303 -2.93 10.31 -18.60
N SER A 304 -2.41 9.35 -19.38
CA SER A 304 -2.97 8.00 -19.52
C SER A 304 -2.70 7.08 -18.31
N PHE A 305 -1.84 7.50 -17.38
CA PHE A 305 -1.49 6.74 -16.18
C PHE A 305 -2.32 7.20 -14.97
N GLU A 306 -3.64 7.08 -15.08
CA GLU A 306 -4.62 7.60 -14.11
C GLU A 306 -4.34 7.16 -12.67
N GLN A 307 -4.01 5.87 -12.46
CA GLN A 307 -3.72 5.33 -11.13
C GLN A 307 -2.56 6.06 -10.44
N PHE A 308 -1.58 6.57 -11.18
CA PHE A 308 -0.49 7.38 -10.64
C PHE A 308 -0.95 8.81 -10.32
N LEU A 309 -1.71 9.44 -11.22
CA LEU A 309 -2.28 10.78 -10.99
C LEU A 309 -3.20 10.82 -9.78
N ILE A 310 -4.04 9.79 -9.59
CA ILE A 310 -4.85 9.61 -8.39
C ILE A 310 -3.98 9.64 -7.14
N LYS A 311 -2.83 8.95 -7.12
CA LYS A 311 -1.95 8.99 -5.94
C LYS A 311 -1.23 10.34 -5.75
N CYS A 312 -1.00 11.10 -6.82
CA CYS A 312 -0.53 12.49 -6.71
C CYS A 312 -1.61 13.39 -6.08
N MET A 313 -2.88 13.26 -6.50
CA MET A 313 -4.00 14.01 -5.94
C MET A 313 -4.29 13.63 -4.49
N VAL A 314 -4.24 12.33 -4.16
CA VAL A 314 -4.38 11.84 -2.78
C VAL A 314 -3.28 12.43 -1.88
N MET A 315 -2.03 12.49 -2.35
CA MET A 315 -0.93 13.13 -1.61
C MET A 315 -1.18 14.63 -1.41
N ALA A 316 -1.58 15.36 -2.46
CA ALA A 316 -1.89 16.79 -2.34
C ALA A 316 -3.04 17.03 -1.34
N LYS A 317 -4.12 16.24 -1.43
CA LYS A 317 -5.27 16.33 -0.52
C LYS A 317 -4.86 16.01 0.92
N SER A 318 -4.08 14.94 1.13
CA SER A 318 -3.67 14.53 2.48
C SER A 318 -2.79 15.58 3.17
N VAL A 319 -2.03 16.35 2.40
CA VAL A 319 -1.29 17.52 2.89
C VAL A 319 -2.22 18.69 3.19
N PHE A 320 -3.15 19.05 2.30
CA PHE A 320 -4.02 20.23 2.48
C PHE A 320 -5.08 20.06 3.58
N GLU A 321 -5.49 18.82 3.84
CA GLU A 321 -6.46 18.48 4.90
C GLU A 321 -5.79 18.19 6.25
N CYS A 322 -4.44 18.10 6.28
CA CYS A 322 -3.70 17.71 7.48
C CYS A 322 -3.93 18.73 8.62
N LYS A 323 -4.59 18.27 9.68
CA LYS A 323 -4.94 19.11 10.84
C LYS A 323 -3.71 19.61 11.57
N GLU A 324 -2.66 18.80 11.60
CA GLU A 324 -1.36 19.10 12.21
C GLU A 324 -0.60 20.22 11.49
N TYR A 325 -0.97 20.54 10.24
CA TYR A 325 -0.36 21.63 9.46
C TYR A 325 -1.12 22.95 9.60
N LYS A 326 -2.35 22.93 10.13
CA LYS A 326 -3.13 24.15 10.35
C LYS A 326 -2.61 24.90 11.59
N PRO A 327 -2.43 26.23 11.55
CA PRO A 327 -2.06 27.00 12.72
C PRO A 327 -3.11 26.85 13.82
N SER A 328 -2.69 26.45 15.03
CA SER A 328 -3.58 26.37 16.18
C SER A 328 -4.00 27.76 16.65
N VAL A 329 -5.32 28.01 16.70
CA VAL A 329 -5.93 29.28 17.15
C VAL A 329 -6.12 29.31 18.68
N THR A 330 -5.65 28.28 19.41
CA THR A 330 -5.81 28.20 20.87
C THR A 330 -5.09 29.37 21.55
N GLY A 331 -5.87 30.09 22.37
CA GLY A 331 -5.45 31.29 23.08
C GLY A 331 -4.23 31.06 23.96
N ARG A 332 -3.45 32.13 24.13
CA ARG A 332 -2.22 32.13 24.94
C ARG A 332 -2.58 31.72 26.37
N VAL A 333 -2.19 30.52 26.80
CA VAL A 333 -2.06 30.23 28.23
C VAL A 333 -0.72 30.83 28.64
N MET A 334 -0.76 32.07 29.11
CA MET A 334 0.38 32.74 29.74
C MET A 334 0.55 32.16 31.13
N ASP A 335 1.29 31.07 31.24
CA ASP A 335 2.14 30.72 32.37
C ASP A 335 2.54 29.25 32.23
N GLU A 336 3.80 28.99 31.87
CA GLU A 336 4.60 27.85 32.34
C GLU A 336 5.98 27.84 31.65
N ASN A 337 7.04 27.90 32.46
CA ASN A 337 8.45 28.03 32.04
C ASN A 337 9.04 26.71 31.47
N GLY A 338 8.48 26.22 30.38
CA GLY A 338 9.06 25.18 29.53
C GLY A 338 8.58 25.37 28.09
N VAL A 339 9.33 24.85 27.11
CA VAL A 339 8.77 24.73 25.75
C VAL A 339 7.65 23.70 25.85
N THR A 340 6.42 24.15 26.07
CA THR A 340 5.26 23.28 26.19
C THR A 340 5.09 22.51 24.88
N LEU A 341 4.55 21.30 24.98
CA LEU A 341 4.27 20.42 23.84
C LEU A 341 3.49 21.15 22.73
N GLU A 342 2.64 22.10 23.13
CA GLU A 342 1.85 22.97 22.24
C GLU A 342 2.71 23.99 21.48
N GLN A 343 3.74 24.55 22.11
CA GLN A 343 4.66 25.47 21.45
C GLN A 343 5.48 24.75 20.37
N MET A 344 5.91 23.51 20.60
CA MET A 344 6.59 22.71 19.57
C MET A 344 5.67 22.44 18.38
N LYS A 345 4.42 22.02 18.62
CA LYS A 345 3.41 21.83 17.55
C LYS A 345 3.23 23.10 16.72
N LYS A 346 3.07 24.24 17.39
CA LYS A 346 2.89 25.54 16.75
C LYS A 346 4.09 25.94 15.89
N ASN A 347 5.30 25.69 16.36
CA ASN A 347 6.52 25.97 15.59
C ASN A 347 6.55 25.13 14.30
N ILE A 348 6.23 23.84 14.39
CA ILE A 348 6.20 22.94 13.23
C ILE A 348 5.08 23.33 12.28
N SER A 349 3.85 23.57 12.77
CA SER A 349 2.72 23.98 11.93
C SER A 349 3.01 25.29 11.19
N ASN A 350 3.64 26.26 11.87
CA ASN A 350 4.03 27.53 11.24
C ASN A 350 5.12 27.35 10.17
N ALA A 351 6.10 26.48 10.43
CA ALA A 351 7.12 26.15 9.44
C ALA A 351 6.50 25.50 8.20
N VAL A 352 5.60 24.53 8.40
CA VAL A 352 4.86 23.86 7.31
C VAL A 352 3.98 24.86 6.56
N ALA A 353 3.22 25.71 7.25
CA ALA A 353 2.40 26.75 6.64
C ALA A 353 3.26 27.68 5.75
N GLY A 354 4.45 28.08 6.22
CA GLY A 354 5.40 28.85 5.43
C GLY A 354 5.87 28.13 4.16
N VAL A 355 6.08 26.82 4.20
CA VAL A 355 6.40 26.00 3.01
C VAL A 355 5.20 25.94 2.05
N LEU A 356 3.99 25.72 2.57
CA LEU A 356 2.78 25.64 1.75
C LEU A 356 2.48 26.97 1.05
N THR A 357 2.60 28.11 1.74
CA THR A 357 2.43 29.44 1.13
C THR A 357 3.43 29.69 -0.02
N ARG A 358 4.67 29.21 0.11
CA ARG A 358 5.67 29.33 -0.98
C ARG A 358 5.36 28.41 -2.16
N LEU A 359 4.86 27.21 -1.89
CA LEU A 359 4.53 26.24 -2.92
C LEU A 359 3.24 26.56 -3.67
N LEU A 360 2.29 27.22 -3.00
CA LEU A 360 0.96 27.55 -3.51
C LEU A 360 0.75 29.07 -3.49
N PRO A 361 1.46 29.84 -4.33
CA PRO A 361 1.07 31.21 -4.60
C PRO A 361 -0.33 31.23 -5.22
N ASN A 362 -1.03 32.36 -5.09
CA ASN A 362 -2.42 32.52 -5.58
C ASN A 362 -2.59 32.05 -7.04
N GLU A 363 -1.63 32.36 -7.92
CA GLU A 363 -1.64 31.92 -9.32
C GLU A 363 -1.68 30.40 -9.46
N ARG A 364 -0.90 29.67 -8.67
CA ARG A 364 -0.87 28.20 -8.71
C ARG A 364 -2.14 27.59 -8.11
N ILE A 365 -2.72 28.23 -7.09
CA ILE A 365 -4.01 27.82 -6.51
C ILE A 365 -5.12 27.94 -7.56
N VAL A 366 -5.18 29.08 -8.25
CA VAL A 366 -6.13 29.33 -9.34
C VAL A 366 -5.92 28.37 -10.51
N LEU A 367 -4.66 28.12 -10.90
CA LEU A 367 -4.33 27.14 -11.95
C LEU A 367 -4.80 25.74 -11.56
N LEU A 368 -4.51 25.30 -10.34
CA LEU A 368 -4.92 23.99 -9.84
C LEU A 368 -6.45 23.86 -9.85
N CYS A 369 -7.18 24.85 -9.37
CA CYS A 369 -8.64 24.88 -9.42
C CYS A 369 -9.17 24.76 -10.86
N ASN A 370 -8.61 25.53 -11.79
CA ASN A 370 -9.00 25.47 -13.21
C ASN A 370 -8.73 24.09 -13.81
N VAL A 371 -7.55 23.51 -13.54
CA VAL A 371 -7.20 22.18 -14.06
C VAL A 371 -8.11 21.10 -13.49
N LEU A 372 -8.42 21.13 -12.19
CA LEU A 372 -9.33 20.15 -11.58
C LEU A 372 -10.69 20.16 -12.27
N ILE A 373 -11.30 21.34 -12.45
CA ILE A 373 -12.62 21.47 -13.06
C ILE A 373 -12.58 21.19 -14.57
N ARG A 374 -11.67 21.83 -15.31
CA ARG A 374 -11.68 21.80 -16.78
C ARG A 374 -11.07 20.54 -17.39
N ARG A 375 -10.32 19.76 -16.61
CA ARG A 375 -9.68 18.51 -17.08
C ARG A 375 -10.23 17.29 -16.37
N TYR A 376 -10.27 17.30 -15.04
CA TYR A 376 -10.50 16.08 -14.27
C TYR A 376 -11.95 15.87 -13.83
N PHE A 377 -12.79 16.90 -13.81
CA PHE A 377 -14.24 16.75 -13.59
C PHE A 377 -14.99 16.38 -14.88
N VAL A 378 -14.40 16.65 -16.05
CA VAL A 378 -15.04 16.39 -17.34
C VAL A 378 -15.17 14.87 -17.54
N LEU A 379 -16.38 14.37 -17.82
CA LEU A 379 -16.59 12.94 -18.14
C LEU A 379 -15.76 12.56 -19.37
N THR A 380 -15.04 11.46 -19.25
CA THR A 380 -14.32 10.85 -20.36
C THR A 380 -15.26 10.01 -21.22
N THR A 381 -14.79 9.60 -22.40
CA THR A 381 -15.53 8.64 -23.23
C THR A 381 -15.76 7.32 -22.50
N SER A 382 -14.77 6.85 -21.72
CA SER A 382 -14.89 5.64 -20.89
C SER A 382 -16.00 5.78 -19.84
N ASP A 383 -16.11 6.94 -19.18
CA ASP A 383 -17.17 7.16 -18.19
C ASP A 383 -18.57 7.12 -18.83
N LEU A 384 -18.70 7.68 -20.04
CA LEU A 384 -19.97 7.69 -20.77
C LEU A 384 -20.34 6.29 -21.29
N GLU A 385 -19.36 5.51 -21.71
CA GLU A 385 -19.53 4.10 -22.11
C GLU A 385 -19.94 3.25 -20.90
N GLU A 386 -19.25 3.37 -19.75
CA GLU A 386 -19.63 2.69 -18.50
C GLU A 386 -21.07 3.02 -18.08
N TRP A 387 -21.45 4.29 -18.16
CA TRP A 387 -22.81 4.73 -17.86
C TRP A 387 -23.82 4.13 -18.85
N TYR A 388 -23.52 4.14 -20.15
CA TYR A 388 -24.41 3.59 -21.16
C TYR A 388 -24.60 2.07 -21.03
N GLU A 389 -23.52 1.33 -20.72
CA GLU A 389 -23.57 -0.12 -20.56
C GLU A 389 -24.32 -0.57 -19.31
N ASN A 390 -24.09 0.09 -18.16
CA ASN A 390 -24.75 -0.27 -16.91
C ASN A 390 -24.99 0.95 -16.00
N PRO A 391 -26.12 1.65 -16.17
CA PRO A 391 -26.41 2.87 -15.42
C PRO A 391 -26.61 2.66 -13.92
N GLU A 392 -27.12 1.49 -13.50
CA GLU A 392 -27.30 1.17 -12.08
C GLU A 392 -25.96 0.99 -11.38
N VAL A 393 -25.03 0.25 -11.99
CA VAL A 393 -23.67 0.07 -11.45
C VAL A 393 -22.93 1.41 -11.43
N PHE A 394 -23.00 2.18 -12.51
CA PHE A 394 -22.38 3.50 -12.58
C PHE A 394 -22.88 4.42 -11.45
N HIS A 395 -24.19 4.44 -11.19
CA HIS A 395 -24.78 5.19 -10.07
C HIS A 395 -24.29 4.69 -8.71
N HIS A 396 -24.32 3.37 -8.47
CA HIS A 396 -23.86 2.80 -7.20
C HIS A 396 -22.38 3.08 -6.93
N GLU A 397 -21.53 3.08 -7.96
CA GLU A 397 -20.11 3.41 -7.81
C GLU A 397 -19.88 4.88 -7.43
N GLN A 398 -20.69 5.81 -7.94
CA GLN A 398 -20.66 7.21 -7.52
C GLN A 398 -21.05 7.38 -6.05
N ASP A 399 -22.09 6.66 -5.59
CA ASP A 399 -22.55 6.69 -4.19
C ASP A 399 -21.56 6.06 -3.21
N MET A 400 -20.73 5.11 -3.65
CA MET A 400 -19.76 4.43 -2.78
C MET A 400 -18.58 5.30 -2.34
N VAL A 401 -18.47 6.55 -2.80
CA VAL A 401 -17.42 7.52 -2.45
C VAL A 401 -16.00 6.91 -2.54
N GLN A 402 -15.74 6.16 -3.62
CA GLN A 402 -14.43 5.56 -3.89
C GLN A 402 -13.42 6.57 -4.46
N TRP A 403 -13.29 7.72 -3.78
CA TRP A 403 -12.50 8.85 -4.26
C TRP A 403 -11.01 8.56 -4.40
N THR A 404 -10.50 7.46 -3.83
CA THR A 404 -9.09 7.06 -3.98
C THR A 404 -8.83 6.11 -5.15
N GLU A 405 -9.86 5.66 -5.87
CA GLU A 405 -9.76 4.64 -6.91
C GLU A 405 -10.13 5.14 -8.32
N LYS A 406 -11.04 6.12 -8.43
CA LYS A 406 -11.39 6.79 -9.71
C LYS A 406 -10.84 8.22 -9.77
N LEU A 407 -10.46 8.66 -10.98
CA LEU A 407 -9.78 9.94 -11.20
C LEU A 407 -10.67 11.16 -10.93
N ARG A 408 -11.89 11.18 -11.49
CA ARG A 408 -12.85 12.28 -11.29
C ARG A 408 -13.23 12.46 -9.81
N PRO A 409 -13.72 11.42 -9.08
CA PRO A 409 -13.97 11.53 -7.65
C PRO A 409 -12.76 11.97 -6.82
N CYS A 410 -11.54 11.56 -7.21
CA CYS A 410 -10.32 12.01 -6.54
C CYS A 410 -10.05 13.51 -6.73
N ALA A 411 -10.28 14.03 -7.94
CA ALA A 411 -10.14 15.44 -8.26
C ALA A 411 -11.19 16.29 -7.54
N GLU A 412 -12.43 15.82 -7.47
CA GLU A 412 -13.53 16.44 -6.72
C GLU A 412 -13.18 16.54 -5.23
N ALA A 413 -12.70 15.45 -4.65
CA ALA A 413 -12.27 15.42 -3.25
C ALA A 413 -11.09 16.37 -2.96
N LEU A 414 -10.14 16.53 -3.89
CA LEU A 414 -9.04 17.51 -3.78
C LEU A 414 -9.55 18.95 -3.94
N TYR A 415 -10.48 19.18 -4.87
CA TYR A 415 -11.10 20.48 -5.11
C TYR A 415 -11.82 21.01 -3.87
N ILE A 416 -12.61 20.17 -3.20
CA ILE A 416 -13.31 20.56 -1.96
C ILE A 416 -12.32 21.09 -0.91
N VAL A 417 -11.25 20.33 -0.64
CA VAL A 417 -10.23 20.72 0.35
C VAL A 417 -9.45 21.97 -0.09
N LEU A 418 -9.20 22.12 -1.40
CA LEU A 418 -8.55 23.32 -1.94
C LEU A 418 -9.46 24.56 -1.73
N PHE A 419 -10.76 24.41 -2.00
CA PHE A 419 -11.74 25.48 -1.88
C PHE A 419 -11.98 25.88 -0.43
N GLU A 420 -12.14 24.93 0.49
CA GLU A 420 -12.30 25.19 1.93
C GLU A 420 -11.17 26.07 2.49
N ASN A 421 -9.93 25.86 2.03
CA ASN A 421 -8.77 26.60 2.50
C ASN A 421 -8.57 27.96 1.78
N HIS A 422 -9.20 28.18 0.61
CA HIS A 422 -8.95 29.35 -0.26
C HIS A 422 -10.23 29.95 -0.88
N SER A 423 -11.37 29.81 -0.21
CA SER A 423 -12.70 30.16 -0.75
C SER A 423 -12.81 31.61 -1.24
N GLN A 424 -12.21 32.56 -0.51
CA GLN A 424 -12.21 33.99 -0.90
C GLN A 424 -11.54 34.23 -2.27
N LEU A 425 -10.48 33.47 -2.56
CA LEU A 425 -9.76 33.56 -3.83
C LEU A 425 -10.49 32.79 -4.93
N LEU A 426 -11.05 31.63 -4.61
CA LEU A 426 -11.57 30.68 -5.60
C LEU A 426 -13.06 30.91 -5.95
N ALA A 427 -13.86 31.48 -5.07
CA ALA A 427 -15.29 31.70 -5.34
C ALA A 427 -15.53 32.54 -6.61
N PRO A 428 -14.87 33.70 -6.83
CA PRO A 428 -15.02 34.44 -8.09
C PRO A 428 -14.58 33.65 -9.34
N ILE A 429 -13.55 32.80 -9.19
CA ILE A 429 -13.04 31.97 -10.29
C ILE A 429 -14.05 30.90 -10.68
N VAL A 430 -14.64 30.21 -9.69
CA VAL A 430 -15.67 29.19 -9.94
C VAL A 430 -16.91 29.81 -10.59
N VAL A 431 -17.34 31.00 -10.14
CA VAL A 431 -18.43 31.74 -10.79
C VAL A 431 -18.10 32.09 -12.23
N SER A 432 -16.87 32.54 -12.51
CA SER A 432 -16.43 32.83 -13.88
C SER A 432 -16.46 31.57 -14.76
N ILE A 433 -15.99 30.42 -14.26
CA ILE A 433 -16.02 29.15 -14.99
C ILE A 433 -17.47 28.72 -15.26
N LEU A 434 -18.35 28.86 -14.26
CA LEU A 434 -19.77 28.54 -14.38
C LEU A 434 -20.44 29.39 -15.47
N GLN A 435 -20.23 30.71 -15.45
CA GLN A 435 -20.77 31.62 -16.45
C GLN A 435 -20.23 31.32 -17.86
N GLU A 436 -18.93 31.05 -17.99
CA GLU A 436 -18.32 30.67 -19.27
C GLU A 436 -18.93 29.36 -19.81
N ALA A 437 -19.09 28.35 -18.96
CA ALA A 437 -19.66 27.07 -19.36
C ALA A 437 -21.16 27.17 -19.72
N MET A 438 -21.91 28.03 -19.02
CA MET A 438 -23.31 28.35 -19.35
C MET A 438 -23.43 29.03 -20.71
N ASN A 439 -22.56 29.99 -21.01
CA ASN A 439 -22.56 30.72 -22.28
C ASN A 439 -22.01 29.89 -23.45
N GLY A 440 -21.06 29.00 -23.19
CA GLY A 440 -20.42 28.15 -24.19
C GLY A 440 -21.25 26.93 -24.62
N CYS A 441 -22.35 26.63 -23.93
CA CYS A 441 -23.23 25.50 -24.24
C CYS A 441 -24.65 25.99 -24.54
N PRO A 442 -25.22 25.68 -25.73
CA PRO A 442 -26.60 26.03 -26.07
C PRO A 442 -27.62 25.52 -25.05
N THR A 443 -28.77 26.19 -24.96
CA THR A 443 -29.89 25.79 -24.08
C THR A 443 -30.53 24.45 -24.44
N SER A 444 -30.43 24.06 -25.72
CA SER A 444 -30.84 22.74 -26.22
C SER A 444 -29.70 22.15 -27.04
N THR A 445 -29.17 21.02 -26.60
CA THR A 445 -28.11 20.28 -27.30
C THR A 445 -28.54 18.81 -27.39
N THR A 446 -28.54 18.24 -28.59
CA THR A 446 -28.92 16.84 -28.84
C THR A 446 -27.74 15.88 -28.87
N GLU A 447 -26.51 16.40 -28.88
CA GLU A 447 -25.27 15.64 -28.95
C GLU A 447 -24.36 15.96 -27.75
N ILE A 448 -23.52 14.99 -27.37
CA ILE A 448 -22.53 15.20 -26.31
C ILE A 448 -21.37 16.01 -26.88
N THR A 449 -21.34 17.31 -26.55
CA THR A 449 -20.28 18.23 -26.98
C THR A 449 -19.29 18.52 -25.85
N PRO A 450 -18.05 18.94 -26.15
CA PRO A 450 -17.10 19.37 -25.11
C PRO A 450 -17.65 20.52 -24.24
N GLY A 451 -18.47 21.41 -24.82
CA GLY A 451 -19.14 22.49 -24.09
C GLY A 451 -20.17 21.95 -23.09
N LEU A 452 -20.92 20.90 -23.45
CA LEU A 452 -21.86 20.24 -22.54
C LEU A 452 -21.12 19.54 -21.39
N LEU A 453 -20.02 18.84 -21.68
CA LEU A 453 -19.23 18.15 -20.65
C LEU A 453 -18.54 19.13 -19.69
N LEU A 454 -18.07 20.28 -20.21
CA LEU A 454 -17.55 21.37 -19.37
C LEU A 454 -18.66 21.98 -18.50
N LYS A 455 -19.89 22.10 -19.03
CA LYS A 455 -21.05 22.56 -18.25
C LYS A 455 -21.40 21.60 -17.11
N ASP A 456 -21.40 20.29 -17.36
CA ASP A 456 -21.54 19.26 -16.30
C ASP A 456 -20.47 19.43 -15.22
N ALA A 457 -19.21 19.51 -15.62
CA ALA A 457 -18.09 19.69 -14.70
C ALA A 457 -18.21 20.98 -13.86
N ALA A 458 -18.56 22.11 -14.49
CA ALA A 458 -18.73 23.39 -13.82
C ALA A 458 -19.92 23.37 -12.85
N TYR A 459 -21.01 22.69 -13.22
CA TYR A 459 -22.19 22.54 -12.35
C TYR A 459 -21.86 21.67 -11.14
N GLY A 460 -21.15 20.55 -11.34
CA GLY A 460 -20.64 19.72 -10.25
C GLY A 460 -19.72 20.50 -9.31
N ALA A 461 -18.79 21.28 -9.87
CA ALA A 461 -17.89 22.13 -9.08
C ALA A 461 -18.65 23.16 -8.24
N ALA A 462 -19.66 23.83 -8.80
CA ALA A 462 -20.50 24.77 -8.07
C ALA A 462 -21.35 24.08 -6.99
N ALA A 463 -21.89 22.89 -7.29
CA ALA A 463 -22.69 22.10 -6.36
C ALA A 463 -21.90 21.71 -5.10
N TYR A 464 -20.62 21.35 -5.24
CA TYR A 464 -19.78 20.98 -4.09
C TYR A 464 -19.51 22.13 -3.10
N VAL A 465 -19.61 23.39 -3.54
CA VAL A 465 -19.25 24.58 -2.73
C VAL A 465 -20.37 25.62 -2.71
N TYR A 466 -21.61 25.18 -2.89
CA TYR A 466 -22.75 26.07 -3.08
C TYR A 466 -22.99 27.01 -1.89
N TYR A 467 -22.69 26.56 -0.67
CA TYR A 467 -22.84 27.38 0.54
C TYR A 467 -21.96 28.62 0.48
N GLU A 468 -20.71 28.48 0.05
CA GLU A 468 -19.74 29.56 -0.07
C GLU A 468 -20.04 30.46 -1.29
N LEU A 469 -20.60 29.89 -2.35
CA LEU A 469 -21.00 30.63 -3.56
C LEU A 469 -22.27 31.46 -3.38
N SER A 470 -23.06 31.23 -2.32
CA SER A 470 -24.29 31.99 -2.04
C SER A 470 -24.09 33.50 -1.91
N ASN A 471 -22.86 33.95 -1.59
CA ASN A 471 -22.50 35.37 -1.54
C ASN A 471 -22.20 35.97 -2.92
N TYR A 472 -22.01 35.14 -3.95
CA TYR A 472 -21.61 35.52 -5.30
C TYR A 472 -22.66 35.17 -6.36
N LEU A 473 -23.58 34.26 -6.06
CA LEU A 473 -24.65 33.80 -6.94
C LEU A 473 -26.01 33.95 -6.25
N SER A 474 -26.97 34.52 -6.96
CA SER A 474 -28.38 34.44 -6.58
C SER A 474 -28.93 33.14 -7.14
N PHE A 475 -29.15 32.13 -6.28
CA PHE A 475 -29.78 30.86 -6.70
C PHE A 475 -31.28 30.99 -7.00
N ARG A 476 -31.85 32.20 -6.87
CA ARG A 476 -33.25 32.48 -7.21
C ARG A 476 -33.42 32.96 -8.65
N ASP A 477 -32.35 33.47 -9.25
CA ASP A 477 -32.27 33.91 -10.64
C ASP A 477 -31.62 32.82 -11.49
#